data_AF-A0A0A2K901-F1
#
_entry.id   AF-A0A0A2K901-F1
#
_cell.length_a   1.000
_cell.length_b   1.000
_cell.length_c   1.000
_cell.angle_alpha   90.00
_cell.angle_beta   90.00
_cell.angle_gamma   90.00
#
_symmetry.space_group_name_H-M   'P 1'
#
loop_
_entity.id
_entity.type
_entity.pdbx_description
1 polymer ?
#
loop_
_entity_poly.entity_id
_entity_poly.type
_entity_poly.pdbx_seq_one_letter_code
_entity_poly.pdbx_strand_id
1 'polypeptide(L)'
;MWPSNDPISAYGLTAVLSSAATLLATDPPATPAPFIAVAGVPIPETPLAQRINEYAKARLSEPTYNHSLRVYHFGLAIKRYRFPEWAFTDETYFLACLLHDIGTTQHNLEATRMSFEFFGGLKTLEVLQNLQPSFVGGSAAVAPKDQAESVAEAVIRHQDLCEKGKITALGQLLQLATIFDNTGSYANLIHPSTIQDVSKHFPRLKWSGNGGKSELDISRELEQNTFMDPPKKPNMLQAILTTFFLLIPFYCIYKPPIILIRYCQRRWPDVLFRVDTNKKVVALTIDDAPSIHTPAILRLLQSHNAAATFFLIGSQIPGHEPVLADLARAGNELANHAMYDEPSRALSDDILADQIHAVHARIQEAYVAAGNTSQPENWLFRPGSGFFSSRMRTLVKELEYRLVLGDVYPHDPQVPFWKLNASHILSMVKPGSIIVCHDRRGWTVPMLQKVLPELNRRGYRVVTISGLLKETNAN
;
A
#
# COMPACT_ATOMS: atom_id res chain seq x y z
N MET A 1 -33.82 -47.41 7.86
CA MET A 1 -32.38 -47.07 7.85
C MET A 1 -32.21 -46.02 8.95
N TRP A 2 -31.61 -46.38 10.09
CA TRP A 2 -31.43 -45.42 11.19
C TRP A 2 -30.53 -44.27 10.71
N PRO A 3 -30.85 -43.00 11.01
CA PRO A 3 -29.96 -41.90 10.66
C PRO A 3 -28.60 -42.17 11.31
N SER A 4 -27.52 -42.03 10.54
CA SER A 4 -26.17 -42.17 11.07
C SER A 4 -26.03 -41.25 12.28
N ASN A 5 -25.68 -41.82 13.44
CA ASN A 5 -25.39 -41.09 14.68
C ASN A 5 -24.11 -40.21 14.58
N ASP A 6 -23.71 -39.79 13.39
CA ASP A 6 -22.56 -38.91 13.17
C ASP A 6 -22.99 -37.44 13.39
N PRO A 7 -22.55 -36.81 14.50
CA PRO A 7 -22.90 -35.42 14.81
C PRO A 7 -22.41 -34.43 13.73
N ILE A 8 -21.36 -34.79 12.97
CA ILE A 8 -20.80 -33.93 11.92
C ILE A 8 -21.85 -33.67 10.84
N SER A 9 -22.43 -34.75 10.32
CA SER A 9 -23.47 -34.66 9.29
C SER A 9 -24.81 -34.17 9.86
N ALA A 10 -25.16 -34.60 11.08
CA ALA A 10 -26.44 -34.27 11.72
C ALA A 10 -26.57 -32.78 12.08
N TYR A 11 -25.47 -32.11 12.39
CA TYR A 11 -25.46 -30.68 12.74
C TYR A 11 -24.84 -29.79 11.65
N GLY A 12 -24.41 -30.36 10.52
CA GLY A 12 -24.00 -29.58 9.35
C GLY A 12 -22.57 -29.07 9.41
N LEU A 13 -21.71 -29.71 10.20
CA LEU A 13 -20.27 -29.49 10.28
C LEU A 13 -19.51 -30.05 9.06
N THR A 14 -20.20 -30.68 8.11
CA THR A 14 -19.62 -31.13 6.83
C THR A 14 -18.96 -29.96 6.11
N ALA A 15 -17.69 -30.11 5.74
CA ALA A 15 -16.92 -29.06 5.09
C ALA A 15 -17.27 -28.93 3.60
N VAL A 16 -17.71 -27.74 3.18
CA VAL A 16 -18.02 -27.35 1.80
C VAL A 16 -17.15 -26.16 1.36
N LEU A 17 -17.16 -25.82 0.07
CA LEU A 17 -16.40 -24.67 -0.44
C LEU A 17 -16.95 -23.35 0.11
N SER A 18 -16.09 -22.48 0.62
CA SER A 18 -16.48 -21.14 1.12
C SER A 18 -16.93 -20.18 0.03
N SER A 19 -16.41 -20.33 -1.19
CA SER A 19 -16.82 -19.50 -2.31
C SER A 19 -18.19 -19.94 -2.80
N ALA A 20 -19.22 -19.16 -2.52
CA ALA A 20 -20.58 -19.38 -3.02
C ALA A 20 -20.62 -19.53 -4.55
N ALA A 21 -19.87 -18.69 -5.27
CA ALA A 21 -19.77 -18.76 -6.74
C ALA A 21 -19.20 -20.11 -7.21
N THR A 22 -18.10 -20.56 -6.60
CA THR A 22 -17.46 -21.84 -6.95
C THR A 22 -18.32 -23.03 -6.57
N LEU A 23 -18.94 -22.99 -5.39
CA LEU A 23 -19.86 -24.03 -4.93
C LEU A 23 -21.05 -24.16 -5.89
N LEU A 24 -21.70 -23.04 -6.23
CA LEU A 24 -22.88 -23.04 -7.09
C LEU A 24 -22.56 -23.40 -8.55
N ALA A 25 -21.33 -23.22 -9.00
CA ALA A 25 -20.86 -23.67 -10.31
C ALA A 25 -20.70 -25.20 -10.41
N THR A 26 -20.56 -25.90 -9.28
CA THR A 26 -20.37 -27.36 -9.23
C THR A 26 -21.73 -28.05 -9.36
N ASP A 27 -21.96 -28.84 -10.40
CA ASP A 27 -23.21 -29.58 -10.65
C ASP A 27 -24.48 -28.71 -10.63
N PRO A 28 -24.66 -27.78 -11.59
CA PRO A 28 -25.84 -26.91 -11.63
C PRO A 28 -27.13 -27.71 -11.85
N PRO A 29 -28.24 -27.33 -11.19
CA PRO A 29 -29.51 -28.02 -11.33
C PRO A 29 -30.06 -27.89 -12.76
N ALA A 30 -30.57 -29.00 -13.30
CA ALA A 30 -31.12 -29.06 -14.67
C ALA A 30 -32.50 -28.41 -14.80
N THR A 31 -33.18 -28.12 -13.69
CA THR A 31 -34.52 -27.54 -13.64
C THR A 31 -34.53 -26.27 -12.79
N PRO A 32 -35.41 -25.29 -13.05
CA PRO A 32 -35.56 -24.11 -12.20
C PRO A 32 -35.97 -24.47 -10.75
N ALA A 33 -35.71 -23.54 -9.81
CA ALA A 33 -36.11 -23.72 -8.42
C ALA A 33 -37.62 -23.97 -8.30
N PRO A 34 -38.07 -25.02 -7.59
CA PRO A 34 -39.48 -25.31 -7.40
C PRO A 34 -40.14 -24.31 -6.44
N PHE A 35 -41.45 -24.11 -6.59
CA PHE A 35 -42.25 -23.40 -5.60
C PHE A 35 -42.31 -24.20 -4.29
N ILE A 36 -41.97 -23.54 -3.18
CA ILE A 36 -42.02 -24.10 -1.83
C ILE A 36 -42.76 -23.08 -0.96
N ALA A 37 -43.99 -23.38 -0.56
CA ALA A 37 -44.78 -22.53 0.31
C ALA A 37 -44.25 -22.53 1.76
N VAL A 38 -44.54 -21.48 2.52
CA VAL A 38 -44.25 -21.38 3.96
C VAL A 38 -44.84 -22.59 4.71
N ALA A 39 -46.05 -23.01 4.36
CA ALA A 39 -46.70 -24.20 4.94
C ALA A 39 -45.93 -25.51 4.68
N GLY A 40 -45.09 -25.57 3.63
CA GLY A 40 -44.23 -26.71 3.34
C GLY A 40 -42.92 -26.72 4.13
N VAL A 41 -42.65 -25.67 4.90
CA VAL A 41 -41.43 -25.50 5.71
C VAL A 41 -41.87 -25.06 7.12
N PRO A 42 -42.52 -25.93 7.91
CA PRO A 42 -43.02 -25.55 9.22
C PRO A 42 -41.86 -25.22 10.17
N ILE A 43 -42.09 -24.25 11.05
CA ILE A 43 -41.15 -23.93 12.13
C ILE A 43 -41.06 -25.15 13.07
N PRO A 44 -39.86 -25.60 13.47
CA PRO A 44 -39.70 -26.73 14.38
C PRO A 44 -40.35 -26.46 15.74
N GLU A 45 -41.15 -27.40 16.23
CA GLU A 45 -41.89 -27.30 17.50
C GLU A 45 -41.21 -28.03 18.67
N THR A 46 -39.94 -28.40 18.51
CA THR A 46 -39.21 -29.05 19.59
C THR A 46 -39.09 -28.11 20.79
N PRO A 47 -38.90 -28.67 22.01
CA PRO A 47 -38.75 -27.83 23.19
C PRO A 47 -37.55 -26.88 23.11
N LEU A 48 -36.49 -27.22 22.38
CA LEU A 48 -35.34 -26.35 22.16
C LEU A 48 -35.67 -25.23 21.17
N ALA A 49 -36.29 -25.56 20.03
CA ALA A 49 -36.66 -24.58 19.00
C ALA A 49 -37.65 -23.53 19.55
N GLN A 50 -38.65 -23.97 20.32
CA GLN A 50 -39.61 -23.07 20.97
C GLN A 50 -38.91 -22.09 21.91
N ARG A 51 -38.02 -22.59 22.78
CA ARG A 51 -37.25 -21.77 23.72
C ARG A 51 -36.42 -20.70 22.99
N ILE A 52 -35.71 -21.09 21.93
CA ILE A 52 -34.85 -20.17 21.18
C ILE A 52 -35.66 -19.18 20.36
N ASN A 53 -36.80 -19.60 19.82
CA ASN A 53 -37.74 -18.72 19.13
C ASN A 53 -38.29 -17.64 20.07
N GLU A 54 -38.71 -18.02 21.29
CA GLU A 54 -39.14 -17.07 22.33
C GLU A 54 -38.01 -16.11 22.72
N TYR A 55 -36.80 -16.64 22.91
CA TYR A 55 -35.62 -15.84 23.24
C TYR A 55 -35.32 -14.78 22.16
N ALA A 56 -35.29 -15.20 20.89
CA ALA A 56 -34.99 -14.33 19.76
C ALA A 56 -36.10 -13.29 19.56
N LYS A 57 -37.37 -13.71 19.60
CA LYS A 57 -38.54 -12.82 19.46
C LYS A 57 -38.59 -11.74 20.55
N ALA A 58 -38.14 -12.06 21.77
CA ALA A 58 -38.12 -11.12 22.88
C ALA A 58 -36.98 -10.07 22.79
N ARG A 59 -35.96 -10.29 21.96
CA ARG A 59 -34.73 -9.47 21.92
C ARG A 59 -34.48 -8.78 20.59
N LEU A 60 -34.83 -9.44 19.50
CA LEU A 60 -34.70 -8.89 18.17
C LEU A 60 -35.80 -7.85 17.91
N SER A 61 -35.48 -6.83 17.13
CA SER A 61 -36.50 -5.95 16.58
C SER A 61 -37.43 -6.76 15.65
N GLU A 62 -38.70 -6.37 15.52
CA GLU A 62 -39.64 -7.05 14.63
C GLU A 62 -39.12 -7.18 13.18
N PRO A 63 -38.50 -6.15 12.56
CA PRO A 63 -37.85 -6.30 11.25
C PRO A 63 -36.74 -7.37 11.21
N THR A 64 -35.87 -7.40 12.23
CA THR A 64 -34.75 -8.37 12.32
C THR A 64 -35.27 -9.79 12.57
N TYR A 65 -36.27 -9.95 13.44
CA TYR A 65 -36.93 -11.24 13.68
C TYR A 65 -37.60 -11.76 12.40
N ASN A 66 -38.31 -10.89 11.66
CA ASN A 66 -38.88 -11.26 10.37
C ASN A 66 -37.79 -11.59 9.35
N HIS A 67 -36.65 -10.89 9.34
CA HIS A 67 -35.49 -11.23 8.52
C HIS A 67 -34.99 -12.64 8.83
N SER A 68 -34.73 -12.98 10.10
CA SER A 68 -34.34 -14.33 10.53
C SER A 68 -35.30 -15.42 10.04
N LEU A 69 -36.62 -15.17 10.10
CA LEU A 69 -37.62 -16.12 9.59
C LEU A 69 -37.59 -16.22 8.06
N ARG A 70 -37.42 -15.11 7.33
CA ARG A 70 -37.23 -15.15 5.87
C ARG A 70 -35.97 -15.94 5.49
N VAL A 71 -34.85 -15.68 6.16
CA VAL A 71 -33.58 -16.42 5.98
C VAL A 71 -33.80 -17.92 6.19
N TYR A 72 -34.55 -18.32 7.23
CA TYR A 72 -34.91 -19.72 7.45
C TYR A 72 -35.67 -20.35 6.28
N HIS A 73 -36.75 -19.70 5.82
CA HIS A 73 -37.55 -20.26 4.72
C HIS A 73 -36.81 -20.25 3.38
N PHE A 74 -36.06 -19.19 3.08
CA PHE A 74 -35.24 -19.09 1.87
C PHE A 74 -34.11 -20.09 1.87
N GLY A 75 -33.41 -20.25 2.99
CA GLY A 75 -32.38 -21.25 3.13
C GLY A 75 -32.90 -22.67 2.97
N LEU A 76 -34.04 -23.03 3.56
CA LEU A 76 -34.59 -24.37 3.34
C LEU A 76 -35.10 -24.59 1.91
N ALA A 77 -35.59 -23.55 1.23
CA ALA A 77 -35.87 -23.63 -0.20
C ALA A 77 -34.59 -23.89 -1.02
N ILE A 78 -33.52 -23.15 -0.73
CA ILE A 78 -32.19 -23.35 -1.36
C ILE A 78 -31.67 -24.75 -1.08
N LYS A 79 -31.67 -25.20 0.18
CA LYS A 79 -31.19 -26.51 0.60
C LYS A 79 -31.92 -27.64 -0.14
N ARG A 80 -33.26 -27.63 -0.13
CA ARG A 80 -34.06 -28.68 -0.77
C ARG A 80 -33.89 -28.73 -2.28
N TYR A 81 -33.63 -27.58 -2.91
CA TYR A 81 -33.43 -27.48 -4.35
C TYR A 81 -31.98 -27.80 -4.77
N ARG A 82 -31.01 -27.19 -4.09
CA ARG A 82 -29.62 -27.13 -4.53
C ARG A 82 -28.70 -28.12 -3.85
N PHE A 83 -29.01 -28.47 -2.60
CA PHE A 83 -28.19 -29.31 -1.74
C PHE A 83 -29.04 -30.35 -0.98
N PRO A 84 -29.86 -31.16 -1.68
CA PRO A 84 -30.75 -32.14 -1.04
C PRO A 84 -29.98 -33.20 -0.21
N GLU A 85 -28.68 -33.36 -0.45
CA GLU A 85 -27.78 -34.24 0.28
C GLU A 85 -27.33 -33.69 1.65
N TRP A 86 -27.53 -32.40 1.94
CA TRP A 86 -27.16 -31.82 3.23
C TRP A 86 -28.09 -32.31 4.35
N ALA A 87 -27.58 -33.23 5.17
CA ALA A 87 -28.37 -34.03 6.12
C ALA A 87 -28.74 -33.33 7.44
N PHE A 88 -28.23 -32.12 7.71
CA PHE A 88 -28.49 -31.46 8.99
C PHE A 88 -29.97 -31.13 9.18
N THR A 89 -30.43 -31.09 10.44
CA THR A 89 -31.87 -30.92 10.73
C THR A 89 -32.36 -29.50 10.45
N ASP A 90 -33.65 -29.37 10.11
CA ASP A 90 -34.31 -28.06 9.96
C ASP A 90 -34.29 -27.27 11.29
N GLU A 91 -34.31 -27.95 12.44
CA GLU A 91 -34.06 -27.35 13.76
C GLU A 91 -32.69 -26.69 13.85
N THR A 92 -31.60 -27.39 13.50
CA THR A 92 -30.24 -26.83 13.60
C THR A 92 -30.11 -25.57 12.74
N TYR A 93 -30.68 -25.58 11.54
CA TYR A 93 -30.71 -24.39 10.68
C TYR A 93 -31.60 -23.27 11.23
N PHE A 94 -32.76 -23.61 11.78
CA PHE A 94 -33.64 -22.64 12.43
C PHE A 94 -32.97 -21.89 13.58
N LEU A 95 -32.23 -22.62 14.43
CA LEU A 95 -31.46 -22.03 15.53
C LEU A 95 -30.42 -21.01 15.01
N ALA A 96 -29.69 -21.36 13.95
CA ALA A 96 -28.72 -20.45 13.32
C ALA A 96 -29.40 -19.20 12.74
N CYS A 97 -30.53 -19.37 12.04
CA CYS A 97 -31.26 -18.26 11.45
C CYS A 97 -31.78 -17.27 12.52
N LEU A 98 -32.28 -17.77 13.64
CA LEU A 98 -32.78 -16.92 14.73
C LEU A 98 -31.67 -16.17 15.47
N LEU A 99 -30.46 -16.72 15.52
CA LEU A 99 -29.38 -16.19 16.36
C LEU A 99 -28.29 -15.44 15.57
N HIS A 100 -28.25 -15.51 14.24
CA HIS A 100 -27.17 -14.88 13.46
C HIS A 100 -27.04 -13.36 13.69
N ASP A 101 -28.16 -12.67 13.88
CA ASP A 101 -28.21 -11.24 14.16
C ASP A 101 -28.38 -10.91 15.65
N ILE A 102 -28.26 -11.88 16.58
CA ILE A 102 -28.47 -11.59 18.01
C ILE A 102 -27.48 -10.56 18.56
N GLY A 103 -26.27 -10.49 17.98
CA GLY A 103 -25.27 -9.48 18.31
C GLY A 103 -25.71 -8.05 18.02
N THR A 104 -26.65 -7.85 17.09
CA THR A 104 -27.10 -6.52 16.62
C THR A 104 -28.07 -5.83 17.58
N THR A 105 -28.58 -6.52 18.60
CA THR A 105 -29.51 -5.90 19.55
C THR A 105 -28.81 -4.76 20.30
N GLN A 106 -29.53 -3.67 20.57
CA GLN A 106 -28.95 -2.51 21.24
C GLN A 106 -28.24 -2.89 22.55
N HIS A 107 -28.86 -3.76 23.35
CA HIS A 107 -28.27 -4.28 24.58
C HIS A 107 -26.92 -4.98 24.34
N ASN A 108 -26.80 -5.79 23.29
CA ASN A 108 -25.57 -6.53 23.00
C ASN A 108 -24.48 -5.64 22.39
N LEU A 109 -24.84 -4.68 21.53
CA LEU A 109 -23.90 -3.68 21.00
C LEU A 109 -23.29 -2.86 22.14
N GLU A 110 -24.08 -2.46 23.14
CA GLU A 110 -23.60 -1.72 24.31
C GLU A 110 -22.79 -2.59 25.30
N ALA A 111 -22.94 -3.92 25.25
CA ALA A 111 -22.32 -4.86 26.18
C ALA A 111 -20.90 -5.33 25.78
N THR A 112 -20.43 -5.01 24.57
CA THR A 112 -19.16 -5.53 24.04
C THR A 112 -18.42 -4.50 23.18
N ARG A 113 -17.16 -4.80 22.87
CA ARG A 113 -16.35 -4.10 21.85
C ARG A 113 -15.89 -5.04 20.72
N MET A 114 -16.40 -6.27 20.71
CA MET A 114 -16.16 -7.21 19.63
C MET A 114 -17.16 -6.95 18.49
N SER A 115 -16.80 -7.31 17.26
CA SER A 115 -17.77 -7.31 16.15
C SER A 115 -18.98 -8.19 16.50
N PHE A 116 -20.16 -7.78 16.03
CA PHE A 116 -21.41 -8.37 16.45
C PHE A 116 -21.53 -9.86 16.10
N GLU A 117 -20.83 -10.33 15.05
CA GLU A 117 -20.80 -11.72 14.62
C GLU A 117 -20.07 -12.59 15.65
N PHE A 118 -18.91 -12.11 16.13
CA PHE A 118 -18.12 -12.82 17.14
C PHE A 118 -18.85 -12.85 18.48
N PHE A 119 -19.33 -11.70 18.95
CA PHE A 119 -20.08 -11.65 20.20
C PHE A 119 -21.41 -12.39 20.10
N GLY A 120 -22.09 -12.30 18.96
CA GLY A 120 -23.30 -13.06 18.65
C GLY A 120 -23.05 -14.57 18.69
N GLY A 121 -21.92 -15.04 18.17
CA GLY A 121 -21.47 -16.43 18.28
C GLY A 121 -21.25 -16.90 19.71
N LEU A 122 -20.59 -16.07 20.53
CA LEU A 122 -20.40 -16.37 21.96
C LEU A 122 -21.74 -16.41 22.71
N LYS A 123 -22.65 -15.47 22.41
CA LYS A 123 -24.01 -15.46 22.97
C LYS A 123 -24.83 -16.66 22.53
N THR A 124 -24.62 -17.11 21.29
CA THR A 124 -25.24 -18.31 20.74
C THR A 124 -24.83 -19.55 21.54
N LEU A 125 -23.54 -19.75 21.81
CA LEU A 125 -23.07 -20.84 22.68
C LEU A 125 -23.72 -20.76 24.08
N GLU A 126 -23.70 -19.56 24.68
CA GLU A 126 -24.26 -19.33 26.01
C GLU A 126 -25.75 -19.73 26.08
N VAL A 127 -26.55 -19.25 25.13
CA VAL A 127 -28.01 -19.43 25.09
C VAL A 127 -28.41 -20.86 24.73
N LEU A 128 -27.68 -21.49 23.82
CA LEU A 128 -27.99 -22.86 23.41
C LEU A 128 -27.65 -23.87 24.50
N GLN A 129 -26.57 -23.66 25.24
CA GLN A 129 -26.06 -24.64 26.22
C GLN A 129 -26.49 -24.37 27.66
N ASN A 130 -26.93 -23.15 28.01
CA ASN A 130 -27.33 -22.81 29.37
C ASN A 130 -28.82 -22.46 29.48
N LEU A 131 -29.38 -22.67 30.67
CA LEU A 131 -30.71 -22.20 31.01
C LEU A 131 -30.60 -20.79 31.63
N GLN A 132 -31.25 -19.81 31.00
CA GLN A 132 -31.26 -18.43 31.50
C GLN A 132 -32.32 -18.30 32.62
N PRO A 133 -31.99 -17.72 33.79
CA PRO A 133 -32.90 -17.64 34.95
C PRO A 133 -34.20 -16.86 34.70
N SER A 134 -34.25 -16.04 33.64
CA SER A 134 -35.26 -15.00 33.41
C SER A 134 -36.46 -15.44 32.55
N PHE A 135 -36.53 -16.69 32.09
CA PHE A 135 -37.72 -17.24 31.41
C PHE A 135 -38.49 -18.18 32.33
N VAL A 136 -39.30 -17.61 33.22
CA VAL A 136 -40.21 -18.36 34.08
C VAL A 136 -41.38 -18.86 33.21
N GLY A 137 -41.39 -20.17 32.91
CA GLY A 137 -42.49 -20.85 32.18
C GLY A 137 -42.12 -21.49 30.84
N GLY A 138 -40.87 -21.33 30.36
CA GLY A 138 -40.40 -21.93 29.10
C GLY A 138 -39.80 -23.34 29.25
N SER A 139 -39.63 -24.04 28.12
CA SER A 139 -38.96 -25.34 28.04
C SER A 139 -37.51 -25.29 28.57
N ALA A 140 -37.09 -26.33 29.30
CA ALA A 140 -35.73 -26.48 29.86
C ALA A 140 -34.75 -27.23 28.93
N ALA A 141 -35.07 -27.39 27.63
CA ALA A 141 -34.20 -28.11 26.70
C ALA A 141 -32.99 -27.28 26.27
N VAL A 142 -31.79 -27.89 26.31
CA VAL A 142 -30.53 -27.32 25.83
C VAL A 142 -30.02 -28.09 24.61
N ALA A 143 -29.25 -27.43 23.76
CA ALA A 143 -28.63 -28.07 22.60
C ALA A 143 -27.48 -29.00 23.01
N PRO A 144 -27.30 -30.15 22.35
CA PRO A 144 -26.05 -30.89 22.39
C PRO A 144 -24.87 -29.99 22.01
N LYS A 145 -23.70 -30.24 22.60
CA LYS A 145 -22.51 -29.42 22.40
C LYS A 145 -22.17 -29.20 20.93
N ASP A 146 -22.14 -30.27 20.14
CA ASP A 146 -21.78 -30.20 18.71
C ASP A 146 -22.80 -29.37 17.89
N GLN A 147 -24.09 -29.41 18.27
CA GLN A 147 -25.12 -28.56 17.66
C GLN A 147 -24.89 -27.08 18.02
N ALA A 148 -24.62 -26.79 19.30
CA ALA A 148 -24.35 -25.43 19.75
C ALA A 148 -23.09 -24.84 19.08
N GLU A 149 -22.02 -25.62 18.97
CA GLU A 149 -20.77 -25.23 18.31
C GLU A 149 -20.98 -25.03 16.80
N SER A 150 -21.74 -25.91 16.14
CA SER A 150 -22.05 -25.74 14.71
C SER A 150 -22.84 -24.45 14.45
N VAL A 151 -23.87 -24.18 15.26
CA VAL A 151 -24.67 -22.97 15.15
C VAL A 151 -23.81 -21.73 15.43
N ALA A 152 -22.98 -21.75 16.47
CA ALA A 152 -22.10 -20.64 16.80
C ALA A 152 -21.06 -20.36 15.71
N GLU A 153 -20.42 -21.39 15.14
CA GLU A 153 -19.48 -21.26 14.01
C GLU A 153 -20.18 -20.64 12.79
N ALA A 154 -21.42 -21.09 12.48
CA ALA A 154 -22.21 -20.51 11.40
C ALA A 154 -22.54 -19.03 11.65
N VAL A 155 -22.92 -18.67 12.88
CA VAL A 155 -23.17 -17.28 13.29
C VAL A 155 -21.90 -16.43 13.18
N ILE A 156 -20.75 -16.92 13.66
CA ILE A 156 -19.48 -16.17 13.59
C ILE A 156 -19.10 -15.86 12.14
N ARG A 157 -19.31 -16.81 11.23
CA ARG A 157 -18.85 -16.71 9.84
C ARG A 157 -19.93 -16.27 8.85
N HIS A 158 -21.11 -15.85 9.29
CA HIS A 158 -22.21 -15.54 8.37
C HIS A 158 -21.95 -14.30 7.48
N GLN A 159 -20.97 -13.45 7.82
CA GLN A 159 -20.47 -12.35 6.97
C GLN A 159 -19.04 -12.56 6.45
N ASP A 160 -18.44 -13.73 6.72
CA ASP A 160 -17.11 -14.10 6.25
C ASP A 160 -17.15 -14.60 4.79
N LEU A 161 -17.31 -13.66 3.85
CA LEU A 161 -17.48 -13.93 2.42
C LEU A 161 -16.15 -14.27 1.73
N CYS A 162 -15.55 -15.39 2.12
CA CYS A 162 -14.26 -15.88 1.60
C CYS A 162 -14.33 -16.39 0.15
N GLU A 163 -13.33 -16.06 -0.68
CA GLU A 163 -13.19 -16.60 -2.05
C GLU A 163 -12.48 -17.97 -2.11
N LYS A 164 -11.82 -18.39 -1.02
CA LYS A 164 -11.02 -19.62 -0.96
C LYS A 164 -11.25 -20.34 0.37
N GLY A 165 -10.99 -21.64 0.38
CA GLY A 165 -11.06 -22.47 1.58
C GLY A 165 -12.40 -23.19 1.77
N LYS A 166 -12.66 -23.59 3.01
CA LYS A 166 -13.85 -24.35 3.40
C LYS A 166 -14.61 -23.69 4.55
N ILE A 167 -15.91 -23.94 4.58
CA ILE A 167 -16.86 -23.56 5.64
C ILE A 167 -17.76 -24.77 5.93
N THR A 168 -18.50 -24.73 7.04
CA THR A 168 -19.53 -25.73 7.34
C THR A 168 -20.71 -25.60 6.36
N ALA A 169 -21.36 -26.71 6.01
CA ALA A 169 -22.56 -26.70 5.18
C ALA A 169 -23.67 -25.81 5.78
N LEU A 170 -23.80 -25.83 7.11
CA LEU A 170 -24.71 -24.94 7.85
C LEU A 170 -24.37 -23.46 7.63
N GLY A 171 -23.10 -23.10 7.80
CA GLY A 171 -22.61 -21.72 7.60
C GLY A 171 -22.77 -21.24 6.17
N GLN A 172 -22.49 -22.10 5.19
CA GLN A 172 -22.68 -21.76 3.78
C GLN A 172 -24.14 -21.52 3.42
N LEU A 173 -25.06 -22.35 3.95
CA LEU A 173 -26.49 -22.14 3.74
C LEU A 173 -26.95 -20.82 4.35
N LEU A 174 -26.46 -20.52 5.55
CA LEU A 174 -26.76 -19.27 6.24
C LEU A 174 -26.29 -18.06 5.40
N GLN A 175 -25.05 -18.07 4.90
CA GLN A 175 -24.54 -17.02 4.00
C GLN A 175 -25.39 -16.84 2.75
N LEU A 176 -25.73 -17.93 2.04
CA LEU A 176 -26.53 -17.85 0.82
C LEU A 176 -27.88 -17.19 1.07
N ALA A 177 -28.55 -17.55 2.17
CA ALA A 177 -29.87 -17.04 2.51
C ALA A 177 -29.84 -15.59 3.03
N THR A 178 -28.86 -15.22 3.87
CA THR A 178 -28.71 -13.84 4.35
C THR A 178 -28.36 -12.88 3.21
N ILE A 179 -27.41 -13.26 2.34
CA ILE A 179 -27.05 -12.49 1.15
C ILE A 179 -28.26 -12.30 0.23
N PHE A 180 -29.04 -13.35 0.01
CA PHE A 180 -30.26 -13.27 -0.78
C PHE A 180 -31.27 -12.28 -0.18
N ASP A 181 -31.62 -12.41 1.11
CA ASP A 181 -32.64 -11.54 1.70
C ASP A 181 -32.18 -10.07 1.80
N ASN A 182 -30.87 -9.83 1.92
CA ASN A 182 -30.29 -8.48 2.04
C ASN A 182 -30.09 -7.80 0.68
N THR A 183 -29.63 -8.53 -0.33
CA THR A 183 -29.17 -7.93 -1.61
C THR A 183 -29.96 -8.38 -2.82
N GLY A 184 -30.74 -9.45 -2.72
CA GLY A 184 -31.38 -10.12 -3.86
C GLY A 184 -30.44 -10.97 -4.70
N SER A 185 -29.15 -11.09 -4.33
CA SER A 185 -28.20 -11.96 -5.03
C SER A 185 -28.63 -13.43 -4.91
N TYR A 186 -28.30 -14.25 -5.91
CA TYR A 186 -28.71 -15.66 -6.00
C TYR A 186 -30.22 -15.91 -6.12
N ALA A 187 -31.00 -14.92 -6.60
CA ALA A 187 -32.44 -15.05 -6.77
C ALA A 187 -32.88 -16.25 -7.65
N ASN A 188 -32.01 -16.75 -8.53
CA ASN A 188 -32.28 -17.93 -9.34
C ASN A 188 -32.37 -19.24 -8.53
N LEU A 189 -31.95 -19.25 -7.26
CA LEU A 189 -32.04 -20.41 -6.38
C LEU A 189 -33.40 -20.56 -5.69
N ILE A 190 -34.29 -19.57 -5.83
CA ILE A 190 -35.59 -19.53 -5.14
C ILE A 190 -36.68 -19.14 -6.15
N HIS A 191 -37.76 -19.91 -6.17
CA HIS A 191 -38.89 -19.61 -7.06
C HIS A 191 -39.55 -18.26 -6.68
N PRO A 192 -39.94 -17.40 -7.65
CA PRO A 192 -40.57 -16.11 -7.36
C PRO A 192 -41.80 -16.18 -6.45
N SER A 193 -42.65 -17.19 -6.62
CA SER A 193 -43.82 -17.39 -5.75
C SER A 193 -43.43 -17.77 -4.31
N THR A 194 -42.30 -18.44 -4.09
CA THR A 194 -41.75 -18.69 -2.75
C THR A 194 -41.36 -17.36 -2.11
N ILE A 195 -40.69 -16.47 -2.86
CA ILE A 195 -40.30 -15.13 -2.38
C ILE A 195 -41.51 -14.32 -1.95
N GLN A 196 -42.57 -14.32 -2.76
CA GLN A 196 -43.82 -13.63 -2.47
C GLN A 196 -44.53 -14.21 -1.25
N ASP A 197 -44.65 -15.53 -1.16
CA ASP A 197 -45.34 -16.21 -0.05
C ASP A 197 -44.63 -15.98 1.29
N VAL A 198 -43.30 -16.14 1.32
CA VAL A 198 -42.47 -15.90 2.50
C VAL A 198 -42.53 -14.42 2.92
N SER A 199 -42.41 -13.48 1.97
CA SER A 199 -42.46 -12.05 2.27
C SER A 199 -43.85 -11.58 2.75
N LYS A 200 -44.92 -12.28 2.35
CA LYS A 200 -46.27 -12.04 2.84
C LYS A 200 -46.45 -12.49 4.29
N HIS A 201 -45.89 -13.64 4.66
CA HIS A 201 -45.96 -14.17 6.03
C HIS A 201 -45.01 -13.42 6.98
N PHE A 202 -43.85 -12.97 6.49
CA PHE A 202 -42.83 -12.30 7.28
C PHE A 202 -42.44 -10.95 6.64
N PRO A 203 -43.25 -9.89 6.83
CA PRO A 203 -43.08 -8.60 6.16
C PRO A 203 -41.70 -7.97 6.38
N ARG A 204 -41.17 -7.32 5.34
CA ARG A 204 -39.83 -6.68 5.34
C ARG A 204 -39.72 -5.44 6.23
N LEU A 205 -40.81 -4.73 6.51
CA LEU A 205 -40.83 -3.58 7.44
C LEU A 205 -39.66 -2.57 7.25
N LYS A 206 -39.41 -2.15 5.99
CA LYS A 206 -38.30 -1.26 5.57
C LYS A 206 -36.87 -1.84 5.71
N TRP A 207 -36.70 -3.16 5.76
CA TRP A 207 -35.38 -3.83 5.75
C TRP A 207 -34.41 -3.39 4.62
N SER A 208 -34.94 -2.83 3.52
CA SER A 208 -34.17 -2.42 2.32
C SER A 208 -34.70 -1.12 1.67
N GLY A 209 -35.50 -0.33 2.38
CA GLY A 209 -35.96 0.98 1.90
C GLY A 209 -35.09 2.11 2.43
N ASN A 210 -34.96 3.23 1.69
CA ASN A 210 -34.27 4.44 2.15
C ASN A 210 -34.73 4.83 3.58
N GLY A 211 -33.87 4.58 4.57
CA GLY A 211 -34.16 4.78 6.00
C GLY A 211 -34.47 3.50 6.82
N GLY A 212 -34.08 2.31 6.35
CA GLY A 212 -34.21 1.05 7.08
C GLY A 212 -33.25 0.96 8.29
N LYS A 213 -33.74 0.46 9.43
CA LYS A 213 -32.95 0.36 10.67
C LYS A 213 -31.69 -0.51 10.55
N SER A 214 -31.60 -1.43 9.59
CA SER A 214 -30.37 -2.20 9.33
C SER A 214 -29.18 -1.31 8.93
N GLU A 215 -29.41 -0.25 8.17
CA GLU A 215 -28.38 0.73 7.80
C GLU A 215 -27.96 1.56 9.03
N LEU A 216 -28.91 1.83 9.94
CA LEU A 216 -28.66 2.49 11.24
C LEU A 216 -27.87 1.61 12.21
N ASP A 217 -28.17 0.32 12.30
CA ASP A 217 -27.50 -0.61 13.21
C ASP A 217 -26.07 -0.93 12.71
N ILE A 218 -25.87 -1.10 11.39
CA ILE A 218 -24.54 -1.21 10.77
C ILE A 218 -23.76 0.10 10.94
N SER A 219 -24.39 1.26 10.75
CA SER A 219 -23.72 2.55 10.96
C SER A 219 -23.31 2.81 12.41
N ARG A 220 -24.10 2.34 13.39
CA ARG A 220 -23.78 2.41 14.82
C ARG A 220 -22.65 1.46 15.22
N GLU A 221 -22.60 0.27 14.63
CA GLU A 221 -21.47 -0.63 14.82
C GLU A 221 -20.16 -0.05 14.26
N LEU A 222 -20.21 0.54 13.05
CA LEU A 222 -19.06 1.24 12.47
C LEU A 222 -18.59 2.43 13.34
N GLU A 223 -19.50 3.09 14.05
CA GLU A 223 -19.16 4.14 15.03
C GLU A 223 -18.57 3.60 16.34
N GLN A 224 -18.94 2.39 16.78
CA GLN A 224 -18.52 1.81 18.08
C GLN A 224 -17.29 0.89 17.98
N ASN A 225 -17.09 0.20 16.86
CA ASN A 225 -16.04 -0.81 16.63
C ASN A 225 -15.04 -0.36 15.54
N THR A 226 -14.45 0.83 15.68
CA THR A 226 -13.47 1.37 14.73
C THR A 226 -12.16 0.57 14.68
N PHE A 227 -12.16 -0.53 13.92
CA PHE A 227 -10.94 -1.21 13.46
C PHE A 227 -10.97 -1.57 11.96
N MET A 228 -12.10 -1.46 11.27
CA MET A 228 -12.20 -1.69 9.82
C MET A 228 -13.29 -0.80 9.20
N ASP A 229 -12.90 0.36 8.66
CA ASP A 229 -13.75 1.09 7.71
C ASP A 229 -13.54 0.49 6.30
N PRO A 230 -14.60 0.08 5.57
CA PRO A 230 -14.53 0.07 4.12
C PRO A 230 -14.42 1.53 3.65
N PRO A 231 -13.51 1.88 2.72
CA PRO A 231 -13.28 3.27 2.38
C PRO A 231 -14.54 3.89 1.77
N LYS A 232 -15.13 4.88 2.48
CA LYS A 232 -16.09 5.82 1.87
C LYS A 232 -15.44 6.37 0.61
N LYS A 233 -16.17 6.34 -0.53
CA LYS A 233 -15.69 6.99 -1.77
C LYS A 233 -15.31 8.43 -1.40
N PRO A 234 -14.03 8.83 -1.55
CA PRO A 234 -13.60 10.16 -1.14
C PRO A 234 -14.43 11.16 -1.92
N ASN A 235 -15.01 12.15 -1.24
CA ASN A 235 -15.61 13.27 -1.96
C ASN A 235 -14.50 13.92 -2.82
N MET A 236 -14.87 14.63 -3.89
CA MET A 236 -13.90 15.14 -4.86
C MET A 236 -12.75 15.93 -4.20
N LEU A 237 -13.04 16.69 -3.14
CA LEU A 237 -12.04 17.41 -2.36
C LEU A 237 -11.09 16.46 -1.61
N GLN A 238 -11.61 15.43 -0.95
CA GLN A 238 -10.81 14.38 -0.33
C GLN A 238 -9.96 13.63 -1.37
N ALA A 239 -10.51 13.31 -2.54
CA ALA A 239 -9.75 12.64 -3.60
C ALA A 239 -8.59 13.51 -4.10
N ILE A 240 -8.83 14.82 -4.28
CA ILE A 240 -7.79 15.80 -4.65
C ILE A 240 -6.74 15.92 -3.55
N LEU A 241 -7.16 16.06 -2.28
CA LEU A 241 -6.24 16.18 -1.15
C LEU A 241 -5.41 14.91 -0.97
N THR A 242 -6.04 13.73 -1.01
CA THR A 242 -5.33 12.44 -0.94
C THR A 242 -4.34 12.32 -2.08
N THR A 243 -4.74 12.63 -3.32
CA THR A 243 -3.82 12.62 -4.48
C THR A 243 -2.68 13.61 -4.27
N PHE A 244 -2.96 14.82 -3.82
CA PHE A 244 -1.95 15.84 -3.54
C PHE A 244 -0.95 15.37 -2.47
N PHE A 245 -1.43 14.83 -1.34
CA PHE A 245 -0.58 14.28 -0.28
C PHE A 245 0.20 13.04 -0.72
N LEU A 246 -0.36 12.22 -1.61
CA LEU A 246 0.36 11.10 -2.21
C LEU A 246 1.47 11.57 -3.17
N LEU A 247 1.26 12.67 -3.88
CA LEU A 247 2.24 13.22 -4.84
C LEU A 247 3.32 14.08 -4.17
N ILE A 248 3.06 14.67 -2.99
CA ILE A 248 4.03 15.53 -2.28
C ILE A 248 5.38 14.83 -2.06
N PRO A 249 5.46 13.58 -1.54
CA PRO A 249 6.74 12.89 -1.38
C PRO A 249 7.51 12.75 -2.69
N PHE A 250 6.83 12.36 -3.79
CA PHE A 250 7.45 12.25 -5.10
C PHE A 250 7.90 13.62 -5.64
N TYR A 251 7.12 14.67 -5.42
CA TYR A 251 7.51 16.02 -5.79
C TYR A 251 8.69 16.53 -4.95
N CYS A 252 8.75 16.18 -3.66
CA CYS A 252 9.89 16.49 -2.80
C CYS A 252 11.15 15.70 -3.19
N ILE A 253 11.02 14.49 -3.72
CA ILE A 253 12.15 13.74 -4.30
C ILE A 253 12.57 14.37 -5.63
N TYR A 254 11.60 14.72 -6.49
CA TYR A 254 11.87 15.30 -7.79
C TYR A 254 12.51 16.69 -7.65
N LYS A 255 11.92 17.57 -6.84
CA LYS A 255 12.34 18.95 -6.57
C LYS A 255 12.48 19.19 -5.05
N PRO A 256 13.60 18.75 -4.43
CA PRO A 256 13.83 18.92 -3.00
C PRO A 256 13.69 20.36 -2.53
N PRO A 257 12.86 20.64 -1.51
CA PRO A 257 12.75 21.99 -0.97
C PRO A 257 14.05 22.39 -0.30
N ILE A 258 14.44 23.66 -0.44
CA ILE A 258 15.71 24.19 0.10
C ILE A 258 15.84 23.99 1.62
N ILE A 259 14.71 23.94 2.33
CA ILE A 259 14.66 23.68 3.78
C ILE A 259 15.18 22.27 4.09
N LEU A 260 14.85 21.27 3.26
CA LEU A 260 15.34 19.90 3.41
C LEU A 260 16.85 19.84 3.13
N ILE A 261 17.32 20.50 2.07
CA ILE A 261 18.76 20.58 1.77
C ILE A 261 19.54 21.23 2.92
N ARG A 262 19.04 22.34 3.48
CA ARG A 262 19.64 23.01 4.65
C ARG A 262 19.59 22.15 5.91
N TYR A 263 18.55 21.33 6.07
CA TYR A 263 18.50 20.35 7.16
C TYR A 263 19.60 19.30 6.98
N CYS A 264 19.74 18.71 5.79
CA CYS A 264 20.79 17.73 5.49
C CYS A 264 22.19 18.32 5.71
N GLN A 265 22.45 19.53 5.23
CA GLN A 265 23.72 20.21 5.40
C GLN A 265 24.06 20.50 6.88
N ARG A 266 23.07 20.87 7.70
CA ARG A 266 23.27 21.02 9.15
C ARG A 266 23.51 19.69 9.85
N ARG A 267 22.82 18.63 9.40
CA ARG A 267 22.93 17.28 9.96
C ARG A 267 24.25 16.59 9.61
N TRP A 268 24.85 16.94 8.48
CA TRP A 268 26.08 16.40 7.92
C TRP A 268 26.98 17.51 7.38
N PRO A 269 27.61 18.31 8.26
CA PRO A 269 28.39 19.50 7.86
C PRO A 269 29.65 19.18 7.03
N ASP A 270 30.13 17.94 7.12
CA ASP A 270 31.23 17.37 6.36
C ASP A 270 30.85 16.97 4.92
N VAL A 271 29.55 16.92 4.59
CA VAL A 271 29.04 16.63 3.24
C VAL A 271 28.60 17.93 2.57
N LEU A 272 29.14 18.21 1.39
CA LEU A 272 28.82 19.40 0.63
C LEU A 272 27.59 19.18 -0.26
N PHE A 273 26.47 19.83 0.07
CA PHE A 273 25.25 19.85 -0.75
C PHE A 273 25.13 21.13 -1.58
N ARG A 274 25.50 22.26 -0.98
CA ARG A 274 25.47 23.61 -1.55
C ARG A 274 26.36 24.54 -0.72
N VAL A 275 26.55 25.76 -1.21
CA VAL A 275 27.20 26.84 -0.47
C VAL A 275 26.19 27.95 -0.19
N ASP A 276 26.19 28.48 1.03
CA ASP A 276 25.33 29.62 1.39
C ASP A 276 26.03 30.92 0.98
N THR A 277 25.49 31.58 -0.05
CA THR A 277 26.00 32.86 -0.56
C THR A 277 24.90 33.61 -1.29
N ASN A 278 25.05 34.93 -1.40
CA ASN A 278 24.21 35.77 -2.26
C ASN A 278 24.90 36.08 -3.60
N LYS A 279 26.18 35.72 -3.77
CA LYS A 279 26.91 35.86 -5.03
C LYS A 279 26.29 34.92 -6.07
N LYS A 280 25.96 35.42 -7.26
CA LYS A 280 25.41 34.62 -8.36
C LYS A 280 26.50 33.73 -8.99
N VAL A 281 26.95 32.75 -8.24
CA VAL A 281 27.97 31.78 -8.61
C VAL A 281 27.40 30.40 -8.30
N VAL A 282 27.58 29.47 -9.23
CA VAL A 282 27.10 28.09 -9.11
C VAL A 282 28.20 27.14 -9.57
N ALA A 283 28.24 25.95 -8.98
CA ALA A 283 29.12 24.90 -9.46
C ALA A 283 28.35 23.97 -10.40
N LEU A 284 28.90 23.73 -11.60
CA LEU A 284 28.43 22.66 -12.47
C LEU A 284 29.32 21.44 -12.26
N THR A 285 28.70 20.29 -12.07
CA THR A 285 29.39 19.01 -11.88
C THR A 285 28.91 18.00 -12.91
N ILE A 286 29.85 17.23 -13.47
CA ILE A 286 29.61 16.22 -14.50
C ILE A 286 30.08 14.86 -13.96
N ASP A 287 29.14 13.97 -13.69
CA ASP A 287 29.37 12.62 -13.16
C ASP A 287 29.54 11.60 -14.29
N ASP A 288 30.03 10.41 -13.93
CA ASP A 288 30.30 9.29 -14.81
C ASP A 288 31.29 9.58 -15.95
N ALA A 289 32.12 10.62 -15.80
CA ALA A 289 33.12 10.99 -16.79
C ALA A 289 34.36 10.06 -16.72
N PRO A 290 35.18 10.00 -17.77
CA PRO A 290 34.97 10.54 -19.12
C PRO A 290 34.07 9.64 -19.99
N SER A 291 33.66 10.16 -21.14
CA SER A 291 32.96 9.43 -22.20
C SER A 291 33.22 10.05 -23.57
N ILE A 292 32.62 9.49 -24.62
CA ILE A 292 32.61 10.07 -25.98
C ILE A 292 32.02 11.50 -26.03
N HIS A 293 31.25 11.91 -25.01
CA HIS A 293 30.64 13.24 -24.94
C HIS A 293 31.52 14.28 -24.25
N THR A 294 32.51 13.88 -23.44
CA THR A 294 33.40 14.79 -22.70
C THR A 294 34.02 15.88 -23.57
N PRO A 295 34.56 15.60 -24.78
CA PRO A 295 35.13 16.65 -25.63
C PRO A 295 34.10 17.68 -26.11
N ALA A 296 32.84 17.28 -26.28
CA ALA A 296 31.77 18.21 -26.67
C ALA A 296 31.32 19.07 -25.48
N ILE A 297 31.27 18.49 -24.27
CA ILE A 297 30.99 19.22 -23.03
C ILE A 297 32.09 20.26 -22.77
N LEU A 298 33.36 19.89 -22.88
CA LEU A 298 34.50 20.80 -22.74
C LEU A 298 34.39 22.01 -23.68
N ARG A 299 34.13 21.77 -24.97
CA ARG A 299 33.95 22.85 -25.95
C ARG A 299 32.81 23.81 -25.59
N LEU A 300 31.69 23.28 -25.09
CA LEU A 300 30.58 24.12 -24.63
C LEU A 300 30.98 24.98 -23.43
N LEU A 301 31.65 24.42 -22.43
CA LEU A 301 32.13 25.16 -21.26
C LEU A 301 33.04 26.31 -21.68
N GLN A 302 34.02 26.04 -22.55
CA GLN A 302 34.93 27.06 -23.09
C GLN A 302 34.18 28.17 -23.83
N SER A 303 33.22 27.82 -24.70
CA SER A 303 32.43 28.80 -25.46
C SER A 303 31.59 29.74 -24.58
N HIS A 304 31.35 29.35 -23.32
CA HIS A 304 30.60 30.12 -22.33
C HIS A 304 31.47 30.69 -21.20
N ASN A 305 32.81 30.61 -21.32
CA ASN A 305 33.75 31.01 -20.26
C ASN A 305 33.37 30.41 -18.90
N ALA A 306 32.98 29.13 -18.91
CA ALA A 306 32.57 28.36 -17.76
C ALA A 306 33.59 27.26 -17.45
N ALA A 307 33.61 26.84 -16.19
CA ALA A 307 34.35 25.66 -15.74
C ALA A 307 33.42 24.73 -14.94
N ALA A 308 33.72 23.44 -14.94
CA ALA A 308 32.96 22.42 -14.20
C ALA A 308 33.89 21.47 -13.44
N THR A 309 33.33 20.74 -12.48
CA THR A 309 34.01 19.64 -11.78
C THR A 309 33.56 18.30 -12.36
N PHE A 310 34.48 17.49 -12.88
CA PHE A 310 34.22 16.19 -13.47
C PHE A 310 34.52 15.09 -12.47
N PHE A 311 33.50 14.34 -12.04
CA PHE A 311 33.65 13.18 -11.17
C PHE A 311 33.93 11.94 -12.04
N LEU A 312 35.16 11.44 -11.94
CA LEU A 312 35.70 10.42 -12.84
C LEU A 312 35.48 9.01 -12.30
N ILE A 313 34.95 8.13 -13.15
CA ILE A 313 34.94 6.69 -12.91
C ILE A 313 36.23 6.09 -13.48
N GLY A 314 37.03 5.46 -12.63
CA GLY A 314 38.36 4.97 -13.00
C GLY A 314 38.38 4.01 -14.19
N SER A 315 37.38 3.13 -14.29
CA SER A 315 37.22 2.18 -15.42
C SER A 315 36.87 2.84 -16.76
N GLN A 316 36.47 4.11 -16.78
CA GLN A 316 36.18 4.86 -18.02
C GLN A 316 37.40 5.63 -18.55
N ILE A 317 38.45 5.80 -17.73
CA ILE A 317 39.64 6.56 -18.08
C ILE A 317 40.45 5.95 -19.24
N PRO A 318 40.67 4.61 -19.32
CA PRO A 318 41.47 4.03 -20.39
C PRO A 318 41.04 4.47 -21.80
N GLY A 319 41.96 5.04 -22.56
CA GLY A 319 41.73 5.57 -23.91
C GLY A 319 41.20 7.01 -23.97
N HIS A 320 40.88 7.61 -22.82
CA HIS A 320 40.40 8.99 -22.69
C HIS A 320 41.42 9.90 -22.00
N GLU A 321 42.61 9.42 -21.62
CA GLU A 321 43.63 10.18 -20.89
C GLU A 321 43.92 11.57 -21.48
N PRO A 322 44.02 11.75 -22.83
CA PRO A 322 44.22 13.07 -23.41
C PRO A 322 43.11 14.07 -23.08
N VAL A 323 41.83 13.63 -23.05
CA VAL A 323 40.71 14.55 -22.75
C VAL A 323 40.74 15.01 -21.30
N LEU A 324 41.23 14.19 -20.36
CA LEU A 324 41.37 14.59 -18.96
C LEU A 324 42.41 15.70 -18.80
N ALA A 325 43.55 15.59 -19.50
CA ALA A 325 44.56 16.64 -19.51
C ALA A 325 44.01 17.94 -20.14
N ASP A 326 43.20 17.84 -21.20
CA ASP A 326 42.54 18.99 -21.82
C ASP A 326 41.51 19.65 -20.91
N LEU A 327 40.71 18.86 -20.17
CA LEU A 327 39.79 19.36 -19.14
C LEU A 327 40.56 20.19 -18.10
N ALA A 328 41.62 19.64 -17.53
CA ALA A 328 42.43 20.28 -16.51
C ALA A 328 43.13 21.56 -17.04
N ARG A 329 43.68 21.52 -18.26
CA ARG A 329 44.30 22.69 -18.91
C ARG A 329 43.31 23.82 -19.18
N ALA A 330 42.05 23.47 -19.45
CA ALA A 330 40.96 24.43 -19.62
C ALA A 330 40.39 24.96 -18.29
N GLY A 331 40.99 24.62 -17.14
CA GLY A 331 40.57 25.11 -15.83
C GLY A 331 39.40 24.34 -15.19
N ASN A 332 39.04 23.17 -15.73
CA ASN A 332 38.08 22.28 -15.07
C ASN A 332 38.75 21.52 -13.93
N GLU A 333 37.94 21.09 -12.96
CA GLU A 333 38.39 20.32 -11.81
C GLU A 333 38.12 18.84 -12.05
N LEU A 334 39.06 17.96 -11.71
CA LEU A 334 38.90 16.51 -11.78
C LEU A 334 38.72 15.96 -10.36
N ALA A 335 37.67 15.17 -10.15
CA ALA A 335 37.26 14.62 -8.87
C ALA A 335 36.99 13.12 -8.98
N ASN A 336 36.87 12.44 -7.83
CA ASN A 336 36.84 10.98 -7.77
C ASN A 336 35.42 10.44 -7.67
N HIS A 337 35.06 9.47 -8.53
CA HIS A 337 33.78 8.75 -8.53
C HIS A 337 33.95 7.23 -8.41
N ALA A 338 35.00 6.79 -7.69
CA ALA A 338 35.37 5.39 -7.53
C ALA A 338 35.72 4.70 -8.87
N MET A 339 35.99 3.39 -8.82
CA MET A 339 36.52 2.67 -9.98
C MET A 339 35.41 2.25 -10.96
N TYR A 340 34.23 1.91 -10.44
CA TYR A 340 33.12 1.39 -11.22
C TYR A 340 31.81 2.14 -10.92
N ASP A 341 30.88 2.05 -11.88
CA ASP A 341 29.52 2.58 -11.77
C ASP A 341 28.67 1.65 -10.86
N GLU A 342 28.90 1.76 -9.55
CA GLU A 342 28.26 0.93 -8.53
C GLU A 342 27.91 1.72 -7.25
N PRO A 343 26.94 1.27 -6.44
CA PRO A 343 26.61 1.95 -5.19
C PRO A 343 27.76 1.89 -4.19
N SER A 344 28.58 2.95 -4.09
CA SER A 344 29.77 2.98 -3.22
C SER A 344 29.45 2.66 -1.75
N ARG A 345 28.21 2.91 -1.30
CA ARG A 345 27.76 2.62 0.09
C ARG A 345 27.76 1.11 0.40
N ALA A 346 27.64 0.27 -0.62
CA ALA A 346 27.60 -1.18 -0.51
C ALA A 346 28.99 -1.85 -0.49
N LEU A 347 30.05 -1.11 -0.84
CA LEU A 347 31.43 -1.62 -0.84
C LEU A 347 31.99 -1.71 0.59
N SER A 348 32.87 -2.68 0.86
CA SER A 348 33.67 -2.69 2.10
C SER A 348 34.62 -1.48 2.13
N ASP A 349 35.13 -1.13 3.31
CA ASP A 349 36.03 0.02 3.46
C ASP A 349 37.32 -0.18 2.64
N ASP A 350 37.92 -1.37 2.71
CA ASP A 350 39.14 -1.71 1.96
C ASP A 350 38.93 -1.56 0.44
N ILE A 351 37.84 -2.12 -0.09
CA ILE A 351 37.55 -2.03 -1.53
C ILE A 351 37.33 -0.57 -1.94
N LEU A 352 36.56 0.21 -1.16
CA LEU A 352 36.31 1.60 -1.49
C LEU A 352 37.59 2.44 -1.41
N ALA A 353 38.44 2.21 -0.42
CA ALA A 353 39.73 2.88 -0.27
C ALA A 353 40.66 2.57 -1.46
N ASP A 354 40.80 1.29 -1.83
CA ASP A 354 41.59 0.85 -2.99
C ASP A 354 41.10 1.51 -4.28
N GLN A 355 39.77 1.54 -4.49
CA GLN A 355 39.19 2.21 -5.64
C GLN A 355 39.49 3.72 -5.65
N ILE A 356 39.33 4.40 -4.50
CA ILE A 356 39.63 5.84 -4.39
C ILE A 356 41.10 6.11 -4.69
N HIS A 357 42.03 5.34 -4.14
CA HIS A 357 43.47 5.50 -4.40
C HIS A 357 43.84 5.24 -5.87
N ALA A 358 43.28 4.19 -6.48
CA ALA A 358 43.55 3.87 -7.88
C ALA A 358 43.02 4.96 -8.84
N VAL A 359 41.89 5.58 -8.54
CA VAL A 359 41.37 6.71 -9.33
C VAL A 359 42.14 8.00 -9.04
N HIS A 360 42.57 8.21 -7.80
CA HIS A 360 43.41 9.35 -7.43
C HIS A 360 44.70 9.41 -8.24
N ALA A 361 45.42 8.27 -8.37
CA ALA A 361 46.65 8.20 -9.15
C ALA A 361 46.43 8.65 -10.62
N ARG A 362 45.33 8.21 -11.24
CA ARG A 362 44.98 8.60 -12.61
C ARG A 362 44.62 10.09 -12.74
N ILE A 363 43.95 10.65 -11.73
CA ILE A 363 43.67 12.10 -11.68
C ILE A 363 44.98 12.90 -11.57
N GLN A 364 45.93 12.45 -10.75
CA GLN A 364 47.26 13.08 -10.64
C GLN A 364 47.99 13.06 -11.98
N GLU A 365 48.02 11.92 -12.66
CA GLU A 365 48.64 11.79 -13.98
C GLU A 365 48.04 12.77 -14.99
N ALA A 366 46.72 12.95 -14.99
CA ALA A 366 46.05 13.92 -15.86
C ALA A 366 46.45 15.38 -15.55
N TYR A 367 46.56 15.74 -14.27
CA TYR A 367 47.04 17.07 -13.87
C TYR A 367 48.50 17.31 -14.28
N VAL A 368 49.38 16.32 -14.08
CA VAL A 368 50.78 16.38 -14.52
C VAL A 368 50.85 16.54 -16.04
N ALA A 369 50.07 15.77 -16.81
CA ALA A 369 50.00 15.88 -18.27
C ALA A 369 49.42 17.23 -18.75
N ALA A 370 48.59 17.88 -17.94
CA ALA A 370 48.09 19.24 -18.20
C ALA A 370 49.15 20.32 -17.92
N GLY A 371 50.28 19.99 -17.31
CA GLY A 371 51.30 20.95 -16.86
C GLY A 371 51.01 21.55 -15.49
N ASN A 372 50.03 21.00 -14.75
CA ASN A 372 49.65 21.46 -13.42
C ASN A 372 50.39 20.62 -12.37
N THR A 373 51.45 21.18 -11.79
CA THR A 373 52.24 20.52 -10.73
C THR A 373 51.73 20.79 -9.32
N SER A 374 50.80 21.73 -9.16
CA SER A 374 50.14 22.02 -7.89
C SER A 374 48.91 21.14 -7.71
N GLN A 375 48.84 20.43 -6.59
CA GLN A 375 47.68 19.63 -6.25
C GLN A 375 46.51 20.52 -5.76
N PRO A 376 45.25 20.13 -6.00
CA PRO A 376 44.09 20.72 -5.34
C PRO A 376 44.25 20.74 -3.81
N GLU A 377 43.84 21.84 -3.18
CA GLU A 377 43.89 21.99 -1.71
C GLU A 377 42.99 21.00 -0.97
N ASN A 378 41.92 20.53 -1.61
CA ASN A 378 41.00 19.54 -1.05
C ASN A 378 40.53 18.59 -2.14
N TRP A 379 40.66 17.30 -1.91
CA TRP A 379 40.15 16.29 -2.82
C TRP A 379 38.64 16.10 -2.66
N LEU A 380 37.96 15.88 -3.77
CA LEU A 380 36.50 15.75 -3.80
C LEU A 380 36.11 14.34 -4.22
N PHE A 381 35.19 13.73 -3.47
CA PHE A 381 34.63 12.42 -3.75
C PHE A 381 33.11 12.51 -3.79
N ARG A 382 32.50 11.93 -4.83
CA ARG A 382 31.05 11.74 -4.89
C ARG A 382 30.77 10.23 -4.86
N PRO A 383 29.92 9.74 -3.96
CA PRO A 383 29.59 8.32 -3.93
C PRO A 383 28.70 7.96 -5.13
N GLY A 384 28.97 6.82 -5.75
CA GLY A 384 28.07 6.21 -6.73
C GLY A 384 26.68 6.02 -6.12
N SER A 385 25.63 6.21 -6.93
CA SER A 385 24.21 6.31 -6.53
C SER A 385 23.81 7.51 -5.65
N GLY A 386 24.74 8.39 -5.26
CA GLY A 386 24.44 9.60 -4.48
C GLY A 386 24.08 9.36 -3.01
N PHE A 387 24.20 8.12 -2.52
CA PHE A 387 23.95 7.76 -1.12
C PHE A 387 25.24 7.54 -0.34
N PHE A 388 25.29 7.99 0.90
CA PHE A 388 26.41 7.79 1.82
C PHE A 388 25.96 7.16 3.13
N SER A 389 26.92 6.67 3.92
CA SER A 389 26.71 6.19 5.29
C SER A 389 27.68 6.87 6.26
N SER A 390 27.43 6.76 7.57
CA SER A 390 28.38 7.29 8.58
C SER A 390 29.76 6.65 8.45
N ARG A 391 29.83 5.34 8.18
CA ARG A 391 31.09 4.60 7.92
C ARG A 391 31.86 5.22 6.76
N MET A 392 31.19 5.39 5.62
CA MET A 392 31.79 5.99 4.43
C MET A 392 32.26 7.42 4.68
N ARG A 393 31.49 8.23 5.43
CA ARG A 393 31.91 9.59 5.77
C ARG A 393 33.21 9.63 6.55
N THR A 394 33.37 8.73 7.52
CA THR A 394 34.61 8.58 8.28
C THR A 394 35.76 8.19 7.36
N LEU A 395 35.59 7.12 6.57
CA LEU A 395 36.63 6.65 5.64
C LEU A 395 37.07 7.73 4.65
N VAL A 396 36.12 8.35 3.94
CA VAL A 396 36.43 9.37 2.93
C VAL A 396 37.16 10.56 3.55
N LYS A 397 36.80 10.93 4.79
CA LYS A 397 37.51 11.96 5.54
C LYS A 397 38.93 11.55 5.93
N GLU A 398 39.13 10.30 6.38
CA GLU A 398 40.45 9.74 6.71
C GLU A 398 41.38 9.69 5.48
N LEU A 399 40.80 9.50 4.29
CA LEU A 399 41.50 9.57 3.01
C LEU A 399 41.74 11.01 2.52
N GLU A 400 41.42 12.02 3.33
CA GLU A 400 41.56 13.45 3.01
C GLU A 400 40.67 13.95 1.85
N TYR A 401 39.53 13.28 1.65
CA TYR A 401 38.51 13.69 0.70
C TYR A 401 37.33 14.35 1.40
N ARG A 402 36.69 15.28 0.68
CA ARG A 402 35.38 15.82 1.03
C ARG A 402 34.30 15.14 0.21
N LEU A 403 33.26 14.68 0.89
CA LEU A 403 32.06 14.16 0.24
C LEU A 403 31.26 15.30 -0.40
N VAL A 404 30.92 15.15 -1.68
CA VAL A 404 30.13 16.13 -2.43
C VAL A 404 28.91 15.49 -3.05
N LEU A 405 27.74 16.06 -2.77
CA LEU A 405 26.50 15.78 -3.48
C LEU A 405 26.12 17.02 -4.28
N GLY A 406 24.85 17.42 -4.26
CA GLY A 406 24.37 18.63 -4.88
C GLY A 406 22.96 18.92 -4.41
N ASP A 407 22.47 20.13 -4.67
CA ASP A 407 21.10 20.54 -4.38
C ASP A 407 20.22 20.62 -5.63
N VAL A 408 20.83 20.53 -6.82
CA VAL A 408 20.13 20.52 -8.11
C VAL A 408 20.49 19.26 -8.89
N TYR A 409 19.57 18.30 -8.92
CA TYR A 409 19.70 17.03 -9.64
C TYR A 409 18.55 16.88 -10.65
N PRO A 410 18.81 16.93 -11.97
CA PRO A 410 17.77 16.96 -13.00
C PRO A 410 17.21 15.59 -13.36
N HIS A 411 17.62 14.52 -12.67
CA HIS A 411 17.22 13.14 -12.98
C HIS A 411 17.59 12.74 -14.41
N ASP A 412 18.70 13.26 -14.93
CA ASP A 412 19.12 13.01 -16.31
C ASP A 412 19.53 11.56 -16.59
N PRO A 413 19.97 10.71 -15.63
CA PRO A 413 20.10 9.28 -15.90
C PRO A 413 18.76 8.56 -16.14
N GLN A 414 17.68 9.02 -15.50
CA GLN A 414 16.37 8.36 -15.54
C GLN A 414 15.45 8.96 -16.63
N VAL A 415 15.65 10.23 -16.96
CA VAL A 415 14.78 10.99 -17.88
C VAL A 415 15.56 11.41 -19.13
N PRO A 416 15.41 10.68 -20.26
CA PRO A 416 16.15 10.95 -21.50
C PRO A 416 15.57 12.12 -22.32
N PHE A 417 15.13 13.19 -21.64
CA PHE A 417 14.50 14.35 -22.29
C PHE A 417 15.16 15.68 -21.85
N TRP A 418 16.18 16.09 -22.61
CA TRP A 418 17.05 17.23 -22.26
C TRP A 418 16.30 18.53 -21.96
N LYS A 419 15.15 18.79 -22.62
CA LYS A 419 14.36 20.02 -22.40
C LYS A 419 13.77 20.07 -21.00
N LEU A 420 13.29 18.94 -20.49
CA LEU A 420 12.76 18.84 -19.13
C LEU A 420 13.89 18.97 -18.11
N ASN A 421 15.01 18.29 -18.35
CA ASN A 421 16.20 18.35 -17.48
C ASN A 421 16.75 19.78 -17.39
N ALA A 422 16.87 20.49 -18.54
CA ALA A 422 17.28 21.89 -18.58
C ALA A 422 16.30 22.80 -17.83
N SER A 423 14.99 22.62 -18.06
CA SER A 423 13.94 23.40 -17.38
C SER A 423 13.96 23.15 -15.87
N HIS A 424 14.23 21.91 -15.46
CA HIS A 424 14.36 21.53 -14.06
C HIS A 424 15.51 22.27 -13.38
N ILE A 425 16.73 22.20 -13.93
CA ILE A 425 17.93 22.92 -13.43
C ILE A 425 17.60 24.41 -13.28
N LEU A 426 17.10 25.03 -14.35
CA LEU A 426 16.81 26.46 -14.39
C LEU A 426 15.68 26.87 -13.44
N SER A 427 14.81 25.95 -13.03
CA SER A 427 13.74 26.21 -12.05
C SER A 427 14.20 26.08 -10.59
N MET A 428 15.37 25.49 -10.36
CA MET A 428 15.90 25.16 -9.03
C MET A 428 17.14 25.95 -8.66
N VAL A 429 17.96 26.31 -9.65
CA VAL A 429 19.25 26.98 -9.44
C VAL A 429 19.09 28.25 -8.60
N LYS A 430 19.93 28.37 -7.58
CA LYS A 430 20.04 29.54 -6.71
C LYS A 430 21.53 29.89 -6.53
N PRO A 431 21.87 31.10 -6.04
CA PRO A 431 23.22 31.41 -5.59
C PRO A 431 23.79 30.27 -4.71
N GLY A 432 25.00 29.82 -5.05
CA GLY A 432 25.71 28.75 -4.36
C GLY A 432 25.22 27.32 -4.61
N SER A 433 24.32 27.10 -5.56
CA SER A 433 23.89 25.76 -5.94
C SER A 433 25.01 24.93 -6.59
N ILE A 434 24.96 23.62 -6.36
CA ILE A 434 25.82 22.61 -7.00
C ILE A 434 24.92 21.74 -7.88
N ILE A 435 25.13 21.85 -9.20
CA ILE A 435 24.32 21.22 -10.24
C ILE A 435 24.99 19.90 -10.62
N VAL A 436 24.23 18.79 -10.58
CA VAL A 436 24.69 17.45 -10.95
C VAL A 436 24.14 17.09 -12.32
N CYS A 437 25.00 16.72 -13.27
CA CYS A 437 24.66 16.20 -14.60
C CYS A 437 25.58 15.02 -14.91
N HIS A 438 25.29 14.20 -15.92
CA HIS A 438 26.10 13.00 -16.22
C HIS A 438 26.66 13.03 -17.65
N ASP A 439 27.93 12.65 -17.83
CA ASP A 439 28.65 12.69 -19.11
C ASP A 439 28.08 11.67 -20.13
N ARG A 440 27.88 10.44 -19.69
CA ARG A 440 27.54 9.24 -20.50
C ARG A 440 26.10 9.22 -21.03
N ARG A 441 25.54 10.38 -21.36
CA ARG A 441 24.17 10.56 -21.84
C ARG A 441 24.16 11.45 -23.08
N GLY A 442 23.61 10.93 -24.18
CA GLY A 442 23.50 11.67 -25.45
C GLY A 442 22.67 12.96 -25.37
N TRP A 443 21.92 13.15 -24.28
CA TRP A 443 21.10 14.33 -24.02
C TRP A 443 21.78 15.39 -23.12
N THR A 444 22.97 15.14 -22.58
CA THR A 444 23.67 16.11 -21.72
C THR A 444 24.19 17.31 -22.50
N VAL A 445 24.80 17.09 -23.66
CA VAL A 445 25.28 18.18 -24.55
C VAL A 445 24.14 19.14 -24.94
N PRO A 446 22.99 18.69 -25.49
CA PRO A 446 21.88 19.60 -25.80
C PRO A 446 21.23 20.23 -24.56
N MET A 447 21.24 19.55 -23.41
CA MET A 447 20.81 20.16 -22.14
C MET A 447 21.71 21.35 -21.79
N LEU A 448 23.03 21.18 -21.80
CA LEU A 448 23.99 22.24 -21.46
C LEU A 448 23.99 23.39 -22.46
N GLN A 449 23.74 23.12 -23.75
CA GLN A 449 23.51 24.15 -24.77
C GLN A 449 22.35 25.10 -24.42
N LYS A 450 21.37 24.65 -23.64
CA LYS A 450 20.27 25.49 -23.14
C LYS A 450 20.59 26.12 -21.79
N VAL A 451 21.20 25.37 -20.87
CA VAL A 451 21.43 25.79 -19.49
C VAL A 451 22.50 26.88 -19.38
N LEU A 452 23.67 26.70 -20.01
CA LEU A 452 24.80 27.62 -19.87
C LEU A 452 24.48 29.05 -20.34
N PRO A 453 23.89 29.29 -21.53
CA PRO A 453 23.53 30.64 -21.95
C PRO A 453 22.50 31.29 -21.02
N GLU A 454 21.53 30.51 -20.53
CA GLU A 454 20.47 31.02 -19.67
C GLU A 454 20.98 31.37 -18.27
N LEU A 455 21.92 30.59 -17.71
CA LEU A 455 22.62 30.94 -16.48
C LEU A 455 23.39 32.24 -16.63
N ASN A 456 24.16 32.38 -17.71
CA ASN A 456 24.89 33.62 -18.01
C ASN A 456 23.93 34.82 -18.15
N ARG A 457 22.82 34.66 -18.90
CA ARG A 457 21.78 35.69 -19.06
C ARG A 457 21.17 36.13 -17.72
N ARG A 458 21.04 35.22 -16.75
CA ARG A 458 20.57 35.52 -15.39
C ARG A 458 21.66 36.12 -14.47
N GLY A 459 22.88 36.27 -14.98
CA GLY A 459 24.04 36.81 -14.27
C GLY A 459 24.77 35.80 -13.40
N TYR A 460 24.60 34.49 -13.64
CA TYR A 460 25.36 33.46 -12.95
C TYR A 460 26.70 33.19 -13.61
N ARG A 461 27.76 33.13 -12.80
CA ARG A 461 29.03 32.50 -13.18
C ARG A 461 28.98 31.01 -12.88
N VAL A 462 29.45 30.20 -13.82
CA VAL A 462 29.53 28.74 -13.68
C VAL A 462 30.99 28.37 -13.46
N VAL A 463 31.29 27.81 -12.30
CA VAL A 463 32.66 27.54 -11.83
C VAL A 463 32.79 26.09 -11.35
N THR A 464 34.01 25.67 -11.02
CA THR A 464 34.27 24.41 -10.31
C THR A 464 33.80 24.48 -8.86
N ILE A 465 33.70 23.34 -8.16
CA ILE A 465 33.36 23.31 -6.73
C ILE A 465 34.41 24.06 -5.91
N SER A 466 35.70 23.83 -6.16
CA SER A 466 36.77 24.58 -5.50
C SER A 466 36.69 26.09 -5.80
N GLY A 467 36.35 26.47 -7.03
CA GLY A 467 36.12 27.87 -7.41
C GLY A 467 34.95 28.49 -6.64
N LEU A 468 33.84 27.76 -6.52
CA LEU A 468 32.68 28.19 -5.73
C LEU A 468 33.07 28.42 -4.26
N LEU A 469 33.79 27.48 -3.63
CA LEU A 469 34.23 27.61 -2.23
C LEU A 469 35.18 28.80 -2.03
N LYS A 470 36.12 29.02 -2.94
CA LYS A 470 37.07 30.15 -2.88
C LYS A 470 36.35 31.49 -2.99
N GLU A 471 35.43 31.63 -3.95
CA GLU A 471 34.67 32.88 -4.14
C GLU A 471 33.74 33.22 -2.96
N THR A 472 33.30 32.23 -2.19
CA THR A 472 32.44 32.45 -1.03
C THR A 472 33.18 32.62 0.28
N ASN A 473 34.34 31.97 0.45
CA ASN A 473 35.16 32.09 1.66
C ASN A 473 36.04 33.34 1.69
N ALA A 474 36.22 34.03 0.56
CA ALA A 474 36.98 35.27 0.46
C ALA A 474 36.26 36.50 1.06
N ASN A 475 35.40 36.30 2.06
CA ASN A 475 34.58 37.34 2.71
C ASN A 475 34.70 37.29 4.23
#